data_AF-W6YZ38-F1
#
_entry.id   AF-W6YZ38-F1
#
_cell.length_a   1.000
_cell.length_b   1.000
_cell.length_c   1.000
_cell.angle_alpha   90.00
_cell.angle_beta   90.00
_cell.angle_gamma   90.00
#
_symmetry.space_group_name_H-M   'P 1'
#
loop_
_entity.id
_entity.type
_entity.pdbx_description
1 polymer ?
#
loop_
_entity_poly.entity_id
_entity_poly.type
_entity_poly.pdbx_seq_one_letter_code
_entity_poly.pdbx_strand_id
1 'polypeptide(L)'
;MTSNIVFKLPSRHLRLQVTNACKTRVAVQRRSFRFHSCWRSPNPAEHANRSPATHGPFRPTKPRQQQPQLRQVEWAEEQGNSVQDVSAGAPSKSISVTIDGQARVFDAAFLRDSCTCVRCVDQYSNNRLFQTSDIPVDIKGSVKTVVDETKGDSIEVQWDSDAKGFGPEHRTRHSINWLRQALNTEVQTSSGVRHDDRVFWDGREMTKANKWLDYDAYMSRDETLFEALTHLHRYGLLFINNVPDSEESVVSLASRVGTLKDTFYGRTWDVRSKPKAENIAYTPDYLGLHMDLLYTSNPPHLQLLHSLRARTPGGESFFSDAFAAAHQLREQSVDHFNTLCTFPVTYHYHHPQNHYHLTRPVIETFPCPEGTEITSSTIRRINWSPPFQAPVQMPHGNSTTPSLRSYIAAAHAYEKLLSSPDNLYEYRLNEGECVIFDNRRVLHARRAFDASKGERWLKGAYVDNDVFFSKLRVLQEVFEGRWVADGVVREAVV
;
A
#
# COMPACT_ATOMS: atom_id res chain seq x y z
N MET A 1 65.61 31.52 -23.50
CA MET A 1 65.52 32.92 -23.97
C MET A 1 64.39 33.58 -23.17
N THR A 2 64.73 34.25 -22.06
CA THR A 2 64.78 35.73 -21.92
C THR A 2 63.44 36.42 -22.21
N SER A 3 62.90 37.38 -21.46
CA SER A 3 63.01 37.88 -20.08
C SER A 3 62.06 39.09 -20.03
N ASN A 4 61.26 39.21 -18.96
CA ASN A 4 60.78 40.43 -18.28
C ASN A 4 60.05 41.55 -19.06
N ILE A 5 58.93 42.04 -18.48
CA ILE A 5 58.85 43.34 -17.77
C ILE A 5 57.58 43.39 -16.88
N VAL A 6 57.75 44.06 -15.74
CA VAL A 6 56.96 44.19 -14.50
C VAL A 6 56.05 45.45 -14.55
N PHE A 7 54.92 45.53 -13.80
CA PHE A 7 54.59 46.73 -12.98
C PHE A 7 53.48 46.52 -11.90
N LYS A 8 53.95 46.65 -10.64
CA LYS A 8 53.41 47.08 -9.33
C LYS A 8 51.89 47.18 -9.00
N LEU A 9 51.57 46.60 -7.83
CA LEU A 9 50.47 46.90 -6.87
C LEU A 9 50.60 48.28 -6.19
N PRO A 10 49.53 48.77 -5.52
CA PRO A 10 49.60 48.71 -4.05
C PRO A 10 48.28 48.32 -3.34
N SER A 11 48.47 47.62 -2.23
CA SER A 11 47.53 47.20 -1.19
C SER A 11 47.12 48.32 -0.22
N ARG A 12 45.88 48.31 0.29
CA ARG A 12 45.54 48.91 1.59
C ARG A 12 44.51 48.09 2.40
N HIS A 13 44.89 47.85 3.66
CA HIS A 13 44.17 47.26 4.77
C HIS A 13 43.04 48.14 5.34
N LEU A 14 42.05 47.54 6.00
CA LEU A 14 41.31 48.06 7.18
C LEU A 14 40.50 46.90 7.80
N ARG A 15 40.96 46.22 8.87
CA ARG A 15 40.81 46.49 10.32
C ARG A 15 39.37 46.68 10.83
N LEU A 16 38.96 45.69 11.64
CA LEU A 16 37.90 45.74 12.65
C LEU A 16 38.12 46.87 13.66
N GLN A 17 37.04 47.55 14.05
CA GLN A 17 36.90 48.13 15.39
C GLN A 17 35.44 48.17 15.84
N VAL A 18 35.25 47.72 17.07
CA VAL A 18 34.03 47.75 17.89
C VAL A 18 33.92 49.13 18.53
N THR A 19 32.72 49.74 18.56
CA THR A 19 32.27 50.59 19.69
C THR A 19 30.74 50.66 19.78
N ASN A 20 30.25 50.54 21.02
CA ASN A 20 28.88 50.71 21.51
C ASN A 20 28.33 52.13 21.31
N ALA A 21 27.00 52.28 21.14
CA ALA A 21 26.14 53.10 22.02
C ALA A 21 24.64 53.15 21.59
N CYS A 22 23.80 52.88 22.59
CA CYS A 22 22.51 53.49 22.95
C CYS A 22 21.23 53.38 22.07
N LYS A 23 20.36 52.48 22.53
CA LYS A 23 18.95 52.67 22.95
C LYS A 23 17.96 53.40 22.01
N THR A 24 17.01 52.62 21.51
CA THR A 24 15.60 53.04 21.42
C THR A 24 14.71 51.84 21.78
N ARG A 25 13.87 52.02 22.81
CA ARG A 25 12.93 51.02 23.33
C ARG A 25 11.71 50.96 22.41
N VAL A 26 11.33 49.77 21.96
CA VAL A 26 9.97 49.46 21.49
C VAL A 26 9.38 48.45 22.47
N ALA A 27 8.33 48.86 23.16
CA ALA A 27 7.61 48.06 24.14
C ALA A 27 6.62 47.12 23.42
N VAL A 28 6.72 45.82 23.66
CA VAL A 28 5.69 44.84 23.29
C VAL A 28 5.07 44.32 24.58
N GLN A 29 3.81 44.72 24.82
CA GLN A 29 2.98 44.26 25.92
C GLN A 29 2.73 42.74 25.81
N ARG A 30 3.26 41.97 26.76
CA ARG A 30 2.77 40.61 27.04
C ARG A 30 1.46 40.70 27.80
N ARG A 31 0.34 40.35 27.15
CA ARG A 31 -0.93 40.09 27.83
C ARG A 31 -0.85 38.71 28.47
N SER A 32 -0.70 38.67 29.79
CA SER A 32 -0.94 37.50 30.63
C SER A 32 -2.43 37.36 30.89
N PHE A 33 -3.10 36.39 30.29
CA PHE A 33 -4.45 35.99 30.71
C PHE A 33 -4.33 34.92 31.79
N ARG A 34 -4.64 35.33 33.03
CA ARG A 34 -4.98 34.41 34.13
C ARG A 34 -6.38 33.89 33.86
N PHE A 35 -6.55 32.57 33.75
CA PHE A 35 -7.88 31.97 33.87
C PHE A 35 -8.12 31.56 35.31
N HIS A 36 -9.21 32.10 35.86
CA HIS A 36 -9.72 31.78 37.19
C HIS A 36 -10.21 30.33 37.24
N SER A 37 -9.72 29.61 38.23
CA SER A 37 -10.30 28.37 38.72
C SER A 37 -11.63 28.67 39.40
N CYS A 38 -12.70 28.05 38.93
CA CYS A 38 -13.87 27.78 39.75
C CYS A 38 -14.54 26.52 39.19
N TRP A 39 -14.87 25.59 40.10
CA TRP A 39 -15.89 24.53 40.05
C TRP A 39 -15.41 23.26 40.78
N ARG A 40 -15.59 23.34 42.11
CA ARG A 40 -16.11 22.33 43.04
C ARG A 40 -15.92 20.84 42.73
N SER A 41 -15.13 20.20 43.60
CA SER A 41 -15.15 18.78 43.90
C SER A 41 -16.48 18.31 44.51
N PRO A 42 -16.87 17.05 44.28
CA PRO A 42 -17.54 16.23 45.28
C PRO A 42 -16.55 15.22 45.91
N ASN A 43 -16.78 14.92 47.19
CA ASN A 43 -15.99 14.07 48.07
C ASN A 43 -15.67 12.65 47.52
N PRO A 44 -14.56 12.04 47.97
CA PRO A 44 -14.23 10.65 47.68
C PRO A 44 -15.14 9.70 48.47
N ALA A 45 -15.78 8.77 47.77
CA ALA A 45 -16.49 7.66 48.39
C ALA A 45 -15.51 6.60 48.91
N GLU A 46 -15.94 5.99 50.01
CA GLU A 46 -15.20 5.15 50.93
C GLU A 46 -14.59 3.87 50.34
N HIS A 47 -13.54 3.43 51.03
CA HIS A 47 -12.85 2.16 50.86
C HIS A 47 -13.79 0.95 50.77
N ALA A 48 -13.79 0.26 49.62
CA ALA A 48 -14.20 -1.13 49.52
C ALA A 48 -12.97 -2.02 49.36
N ASN A 49 -12.51 -2.55 50.49
CA ASN A 49 -11.49 -3.57 50.61
C ASN A 49 -11.98 -4.85 49.91
N ARG A 50 -11.29 -5.34 48.88
CA ARG A 50 -11.46 -6.71 48.38
C ARG A 50 -10.10 -7.37 48.17
N SER A 51 -9.70 -8.11 49.19
CA SER A 51 -8.62 -9.11 49.15
C SER A 51 -8.95 -10.25 48.16
N PRO A 52 -7.95 -10.95 47.61
CA PRO A 52 -8.15 -11.99 46.61
C PRO A 52 -8.64 -13.28 47.28
N ALA A 53 -9.84 -13.74 46.91
CA ALA A 53 -10.34 -15.05 47.32
C ALA A 53 -9.79 -16.13 46.37
N THR A 54 -8.82 -16.87 46.88
CA THR A 54 -8.37 -18.17 46.39
C THR A 54 -9.43 -19.26 46.63
N HIS A 55 -9.60 -20.14 45.64
CA HIS A 55 -10.32 -21.42 45.62
C HIS A 55 -11.85 -21.44 45.42
N GLY A 56 -12.27 -21.95 44.24
CA GLY A 56 -13.63 -22.40 43.88
C GLY A 56 -13.60 -23.11 42.51
N PRO A 57 -14.45 -24.10 42.22
CA PRO A 57 -14.01 -25.43 41.76
C PRO A 57 -13.80 -25.60 40.24
N PHE A 58 -12.81 -26.46 39.94
CA PHE A 58 -12.49 -27.01 38.62
C PHE A 58 -13.62 -27.89 38.07
N ARG A 59 -14.00 -27.67 36.81
CA ARG A 59 -14.86 -28.58 36.02
C ARG A 59 -14.06 -29.07 34.81
N PRO A 60 -13.82 -30.39 34.64
CA PRO A 60 -13.01 -30.88 33.52
C PRO A 60 -13.85 -30.96 32.25
N THR A 61 -13.51 -30.15 31.24
CA THR A 61 -14.01 -30.28 29.87
C THR A 61 -13.01 -31.04 29.02
N LYS A 62 -13.49 -32.13 28.39
CA LYS A 62 -12.73 -33.02 27.52
C LYS A 62 -12.17 -32.27 26.29
N PRO A 63 -10.97 -32.63 25.79
CA PRO A 63 -10.43 -32.06 24.56
C PRO A 63 -11.22 -32.60 23.36
N ARG A 64 -11.87 -31.70 22.62
CA ARG A 64 -12.48 -31.99 21.32
C ARG A 64 -11.40 -31.82 20.26
N GLN A 65 -10.87 -32.93 19.76
CA GLN A 65 -10.11 -32.93 18.51
C GLN A 65 -11.05 -32.50 17.37
N GLN A 66 -10.78 -31.36 16.76
CA GLN A 66 -11.27 -31.03 15.43
C GLN A 66 -10.06 -30.77 14.55
N GLN A 67 -9.75 -31.73 13.70
CA GLN A 67 -8.89 -31.54 12.54
C GLN A 67 -9.61 -30.59 11.58
N PRO A 68 -8.94 -29.57 11.01
CA PRO A 68 -9.51 -28.80 9.93
C PRO A 68 -9.46 -29.64 8.65
N GLN A 69 -10.61 -30.09 8.16
CA GLN A 69 -10.74 -30.60 6.80
C GLN A 69 -10.68 -29.41 5.84
N LEU A 70 -9.58 -29.30 5.10
CA LEU A 70 -9.47 -28.47 3.90
C LEU A 70 -10.50 -28.95 2.88
N ARG A 71 -11.57 -28.17 2.66
CA ARG A 71 -12.44 -28.36 1.49
C ARG A 71 -11.69 -27.85 0.27
N GLN A 72 -11.23 -28.78 -0.58
CA GLN A 72 -10.90 -28.49 -1.96
C GLN A 72 -12.17 -27.98 -2.65
N VAL A 73 -12.09 -26.78 -3.25
CA VAL A 73 -13.12 -26.26 -4.13
C VAL A 73 -12.79 -26.81 -5.52
N GLU A 74 -13.55 -27.82 -5.97
CA GLU A 74 -13.52 -28.27 -7.35
C GLU A 74 -14.23 -27.23 -8.23
N TRP A 75 -13.54 -26.78 -9.27
CA TRP A 75 -14.10 -25.90 -10.29
C TRP A 75 -14.94 -26.76 -11.24
N ALA A 76 -16.26 -26.75 -11.03
CA ALA A 76 -17.19 -27.35 -11.98
C ALA A 76 -17.36 -26.42 -13.19
N GLU A 77 -17.12 -26.94 -14.39
CA GLU A 77 -17.54 -26.32 -15.64
C GLU A 77 -19.07 -26.29 -15.70
N GLU A 78 -19.68 -25.10 -15.56
CA GLU A 78 -21.13 -24.94 -15.64
C GLU A 78 -21.61 -24.76 -17.09
N GLN A 79 -22.47 -25.68 -17.51
CA GLN A 79 -23.32 -25.59 -18.69
C GLN A 79 -24.40 -24.51 -18.48
N GLY A 80 -24.71 -23.77 -19.54
CA GLY A 80 -25.59 -22.59 -19.52
C GLY A 80 -26.96 -22.84 -18.90
N ASN A 81 -27.32 -22.00 -17.94
CA ASN A 81 -28.65 -21.93 -17.34
C ASN A 81 -29.33 -20.60 -17.70
N SER A 82 -30.53 -20.70 -18.28
CA SER A 82 -31.38 -19.58 -18.66
C SER A 82 -32.00 -18.86 -17.45
N VAL A 83 -32.06 -17.52 -17.51
CA VAL A 83 -32.77 -16.67 -16.53
C VAL A 83 -34.28 -16.91 -16.60
N GLN A 84 -34.92 -17.20 -15.46
CA GLN A 84 -36.38 -17.22 -15.33
C GLN A 84 -36.92 -15.87 -14.86
N ASP A 85 -38.11 -15.53 -15.38
CA ASP A 85 -38.88 -14.29 -15.25
C ASP A 85 -38.68 -13.50 -13.94
N VAL A 86 -38.20 -12.26 -14.09
CA VAL A 86 -38.43 -11.22 -13.08
C VAL A 86 -39.83 -10.67 -13.35
N SER A 87 -40.75 -10.85 -12.40
CA SER A 87 -42.10 -10.28 -12.52
C SER A 87 -41.98 -8.77 -12.75
N ALA A 88 -42.60 -8.27 -13.82
CA ALA A 88 -42.69 -6.85 -14.13
C ALA A 88 -43.42 -6.13 -13.00
N GLY A 89 -42.68 -5.79 -11.96
CA GLY A 89 -43.20 -5.22 -10.72
C GLY A 89 -43.54 -3.75 -10.89
N ALA A 90 -44.48 -3.27 -10.06
CA ALA A 90 -44.72 -1.84 -9.91
C ALA A 90 -43.42 -1.12 -9.53
N PRO A 91 -43.23 0.15 -9.94
CA PRO A 91 -42.03 0.92 -9.60
C PRO A 91 -41.75 0.89 -8.10
N SER A 92 -40.54 0.47 -7.74
CA SER A 92 -40.11 0.26 -6.35
C SER A 92 -38.75 0.89 -6.09
N LYS A 93 -38.50 1.26 -4.83
CA LYS A 93 -37.16 1.66 -4.35
C LYS A 93 -36.21 0.47 -4.19
N SER A 94 -36.77 -0.73 -4.06
CA SER A 94 -36.03 -1.97 -3.92
C SER A 94 -36.39 -2.88 -5.08
N ILE A 95 -35.38 -3.21 -5.90
CA ILE A 95 -35.53 -3.98 -7.13
C ILE A 95 -35.00 -5.39 -6.88
N SER A 96 -35.87 -6.40 -7.03
CA SER A 96 -35.50 -7.80 -6.87
C SER A 96 -35.07 -8.38 -8.21
N VAL A 97 -33.88 -8.98 -8.25
CA VAL A 97 -33.29 -9.62 -9.44
C VAL A 97 -32.88 -11.03 -9.06
N THR A 98 -33.27 -12.02 -9.87
CA THR A 98 -32.82 -13.41 -9.67
C THR A 98 -31.42 -13.58 -10.26
N ILE A 99 -30.44 -13.86 -9.41
CA ILE A 99 -29.05 -14.13 -9.79
C ILE A 99 -28.67 -15.49 -9.22
N ASP A 100 -28.20 -16.39 -10.08
CA ASP A 100 -27.78 -17.76 -9.70
C ASP A 100 -28.88 -18.53 -8.92
N GLY A 101 -30.14 -18.37 -9.37
CA GLY A 101 -31.30 -19.00 -8.74
C GLY A 101 -31.75 -18.37 -7.41
N GLN A 102 -31.10 -17.29 -6.95
CA GLN A 102 -31.45 -16.60 -5.71
C GLN A 102 -31.96 -15.19 -5.99
N ALA A 103 -33.06 -14.81 -5.32
CA ALA A 103 -33.55 -13.44 -5.36
C ALA A 103 -32.61 -12.51 -4.58
N ARG A 104 -32.05 -11.51 -5.25
CA ARG A 104 -31.17 -10.48 -4.69
C ARG A 104 -31.84 -9.13 -4.82
N VAL A 105 -31.82 -8.34 -3.75
CA VAL A 105 -32.47 -7.03 -3.71
C VAL A 105 -31.42 -5.94 -3.86
N PHE A 106 -31.61 -5.07 -4.85
CA PHE A 106 -30.76 -3.91 -5.09
C PHE A 106 -31.55 -2.62 -4.81
N ASP A 107 -30.86 -1.60 -4.31
CA ASP A 107 -31.44 -0.27 -4.19
C ASP A 107 -31.57 0.39 -5.58
N ALA A 108 -32.73 1.00 -5.84
CA ALA A 108 -33.01 1.66 -7.11
C ALA A 108 -32.02 2.83 -7.38
N ALA A 109 -31.63 3.58 -6.36
CA ALA A 109 -30.66 4.65 -6.49
C ALA A 109 -29.27 4.09 -6.83
N PHE A 110 -28.86 2.96 -6.25
CA PHE A 110 -27.60 2.28 -6.60
C PHE A 110 -27.57 1.88 -8.08
N LEU A 111 -28.64 1.26 -8.57
CA LEU A 111 -28.74 0.87 -9.97
C LEU A 111 -28.76 2.09 -10.90
N ARG A 112 -29.46 3.17 -10.53
CA ARG A 112 -29.48 4.41 -11.33
C ARG A 112 -28.12 5.09 -11.38
N ASP A 113 -27.46 5.20 -10.23
CA ASP A 113 -26.17 5.85 -10.10
C ASP A 113 -25.11 5.12 -10.92
N SER A 114 -25.20 3.78 -10.99
CA SER A 114 -24.27 2.93 -11.73
C SER A 114 -24.49 2.91 -13.25
N CYS A 115 -25.46 3.65 -13.80
CA CYS A 115 -25.76 3.60 -15.23
C CYS A 115 -24.56 4.02 -16.11
N THR A 116 -24.18 3.15 -17.05
CA THR A 116 -23.05 3.35 -17.98
C THR A 116 -23.48 3.68 -19.42
N CYS A 117 -24.74 4.04 -19.65
CA CYS A 117 -25.21 4.39 -21.00
C CYS A 117 -24.58 5.70 -21.51
N VAL A 118 -24.61 5.92 -22.83
CA VAL A 118 -24.01 7.10 -23.50
C VAL A 118 -24.59 8.46 -23.05
N ARG A 119 -25.75 8.47 -22.37
CA ARG A 119 -26.31 9.68 -21.76
C ARG A 119 -25.81 9.92 -20.34
N CYS A 120 -25.37 8.87 -19.65
CA CYS A 120 -24.88 8.91 -18.28
C CYS A 120 -23.35 8.98 -18.21
N VAL A 121 -22.66 8.45 -19.21
CA VAL A 121 -21.20 8.42 -19.33
C VAL A 121 -20.81 8.85 -20.73
N ASP A 122 -19.86 9.78 -20.83
CA ASP A 122 -19.30 10.22 -22.09
C ASP A 122 -18.48 9.10 -22.74
N GLN A 123 -18.78 8.77 -23.99
CA GLN A 123 -18.21 7.63 -24.71
C GLN A 123 -16.70 7.72 -24.95
N TYR A 124 -16.11 8.92 -24.91
CA TYR A 124 -14.69 9.13 -25.19
C TYR A 124 -13.87 9.25 -23.91
N SER A 125 -14.31 10.10 -22.98
CA SER A 125 -13.61 10.33 -21.73
C SER A 125 -13.92 9.27 -20.65
N ASN A 126 -14.98 8.48 -20.83
CA ASN A 126 -15.50 7.53 -19.84
C ASN A 126 -15.89 8.21 -18.51
N ASN A 127 -16.11 9.53 -18.53
CA ASN A 127 -16.52 10.29 -17.36
C ASN A 127 -18.03 10.41 -17.28
N ARG A 128 -18.54 10.45 -16.05
CA ARG A 128 -19.97 10.62 -15.78
C ARG A 128 -20.45 12.01 -16.21
N LEU A 129 -21.67 12.07 -16.77
CA LEU A 129 -22.32 13.27 -17.30
C LEU A 129 -23.39 13.88 -16.37
N PHE A 130 -23.59 13.32 -15.19
CA PHE A 130 -24.56 13.78 -14.20
C PHE A 130 -23.97 13.68 -12.79
N GLN A 131 -24.54 14.39 -11.81
CA GLN A 131 -24.11 14.31 -10.42
C GLN A 131 -24.97 13.30 -9.67
N THR A 132 -24.40 12.54 -8.74
CA THR A 132 -25.20 11.64 -7.88
C THR A 132 -26.31 12.39 -7.14
N SER A 133 -26.07 13.66 -6.77
CA SER A 133 -27.07 14.54 -6.14
C SER A 133 -28.25 14.91 -7.04
N ASP A 134 -28.15 14.70 -8.36
CA ASP A 134 -29.26 14.90 -9.29
C ASP A 134 -30.29 13.77 -9.20
N ILE A 135 -29.95 12.62 -8.63
CA ILE A 135 -30.85 11.48 -8.44
C ILE A 135 -31.83 11.78 -7.30
N PRO A 136 -33.16 11.69 -7.53
CA PRO A 136 -34.14 11.83 -6.46
C PRO A 136 -33.95 10.75 -5.38
N VAL A 137 -34.00 11.15 -4.10
CA VAL A 137 -33.89 10.22 -2.95
C VAL A 137 -35.00 9.18 -2.95
N ASP A 138 -36.14 9.49 -3.56
CA ASP A 138 -37.28 8.62 -3.70
C ASP A 138 -37.39 7.93 -5.05
N ILE A 139 -36.32 7.89 -5.84
CA ILE A 139 -36.27 7.22 -7.14
C ILE A 139 -36.81 5.80 -7.06
N LYS A 140 -37.67 5.46 -8.02
CA LYS A 140 -38.27 4.15 -8.19
C LYS A 140 -38.06 3.68 -9.61
N GLY A 141 -37.81 2.39 -9.75
CA GLY A 141 -37.70 1.74 -11.05
C GLY A 141 -38.59 0.52 -11.14
N SER A 142 -39.10 0.25 -12.34
CA SER A 142 -39.60 -1.07 -12.73
C SER A 142 -38.50 -1.79 -13.51
N VAL A 143 -38.39 -3.10 -13.31
CA VAL A 143 -37.33 -3.92 -13.90
C VAL A 143 -37.92 -5.00 -14.80
N LYS A 144 -37.20 -5.34 -15.85
CA LYS A 144 -37.43 -6.55 -16.65
C LYS A 144 -36.10 -7.17 -17.07
N THR A 145 -36.11 -8.46 -17.33
CA THR A 145 -34.94 -9.16 -17.91
C THR A 145 -34.86 -8.89 -19.41
N VAL A 146 -33.65 -8.66 -19.91
CA VAL A 146 -33.36 -8.52 -21.34
C VAL A 146 -32.07 -9.28 -21.67
N VAL A 147 -31.90 -9.66 -22.93
CA VAL A 147 -30.63 -10.19 -23.43
C VAL A 147 -29.93 -9.07 -24.20
N ASP A 148 -28.72 -8.72 -23.77
CA ASP A 148 -27.85 -7.78 -24.47
C ASP A 148 -26.91 -8.56 -25.39
N GLU A 149 -26.79 -8.13 -26.65
CA GLU A 149 -25.99 -8.81 -27.66
C GLU A 149 -24.50 -8.92 -27.28
N THR A 150 -24.00 -7.96 -26.51
CA THR A 150 -22.58 -7.88 -26.10
C THR A 150 -22.36 -8.40 -24.69
N LYS A 151 -23.31 -8.14 -23.78
CA LYS A 151 -23.16 -8.41 -22.34
C LYS A 151 -23.86 -9.69 -21.87
N GLY A 152 -24.66 -10.31 -22.73
CA GLY A 152 -25.50 -11.45 -22.40
C GLY A 152 -26.68 -11.05 -21.51
N ASP A 153 -27.08 -11.96 -20.63
CA ASP A 153 -28.21 -11.74 -19.72
C ASP A 153 -28.04 -10.47 -18.89
N SER A 154 -29.06 -9.63 -18.92
CA SER A 154 -29.06 -8.31 -18.33
C SER A 154 -30.42 -7.96 -17.76
N ILE A 155 -30.46 -6.94 -16.91
CA ILE A 155 -31.70 -6.26 -16.51
C ILE A 155 -31.82 -4.94 -17.25
N GLU A 156 -33.04 -4.54 -17.58
CA GLU A 156 -33.37 -3.18 -18.00
C GLU A 156 -34.29 -2.56 -16.94
N VAL A 157 -33.89 -1.40 -16.42
CA VAL A 157 -34.64 -0.62 -15.45
C VAL A 157 -35.23 0.62 -16.12
N GLN A 158 -36.53 0.81 -15.94
CA GLN A 158 -37.27 2.00 -16.33
C GLN A 158 -37.62 2.81 -15.09
N TRP A 159 -37.32 4.11 -15.12
CA TRP A 159 -37.50 5.00 -13.97
C TRP A 159 -38.86 5.69 -14.00
N ASP A 160 -39.50 5.83 -12.84
CA ASP A 160 -40.76 6.58 -12.65
C ASP A 160 -40.48 8.10 -12.61
N SER A 161 -39.46 8.47 -11.83
CA SER A 161 -38.81 9.76 -11.84
C SER A 161 -37.30 9.55 -11.96
N ASP A 162 -36.64 10.30 -12.85
CA ASP A 162 -35.21 10.15 -13.13
C ASP A 162 -34.41 11.33 -12.56
N ALA A 163 -33.09 11.24 -12.63
CA ALA A 163 -32.17 12.33 -12.35
C ALA A 163 -32.49 13.56 -13.20
N LYS A 164 -32.18 14.73 -12.65
CA LYS A 164 -32.38 16.02 -13.33
C LYS A 164 -31.75 16.01 -14.74
N GLY A 165 -32.56 16.34 -15.76
CA GLY A 165 -32.12 16.38 -17.16
C GLY A 165 -32.33 15.09 -17.95
N PHE A 166 -32.84 14.03 -17.31
CA PHE A 166 -33.22 12.79 -17.97
C PHE A 166 -34.75 12.73 -18.12
N GLY A 167 -35.21 12.29 -19.29
CA GLY A 167 -36.63 12.12 -19.57
C GLY A 167 -37.11 10.69 -19.29
N PRO A 168 -38.44 10.45 -19.35
CA PRO A 168 -39.05 9.15 -19.05
C PRO A 168 -38.65 8.04 -20.04
N GLU A 169 -38.00 8.37 -21.14
CA GLU A 169 -37.43 7.44 -22.12
C GLU A 169 -36.11 6.82 -21.69
N HIS A 170 -35.44 7.38 -20.68
CA HIS A 170 -34.16 6.83 -20.21
C HIS A 170 -34.34 5.42 -19.64
N ARG A 171 -33.41 4.52 -19.98
CA ARG A 171 -33.36 3.14 -19.53
C ARG A 171 -31.95 2.83 -19.06
N THR A 172 -31.83 2.18 -17.92
CA THR A 172 -30.55 1.69 -17.41
C THR A 172 -30.46 0.20 -17.64
N ARG A 173 -29.33 -0.26 -18.19
CA ARG A 173 -29.06 -1.69 -18.39
C ARG A 173 -27.84 -2.12 -17.60
N HIS A 174 -27.98 -3.23 -16.88
CA HIS A 174 -26.91 -3.84 -16.09
C HIS A 174 -26.82 -5.32 -16.42
N SER A 175 -25.62 -5.81 -16.74
CA SER A 175 -25.42 -7.24 -16.95
C SER A 175 -25.56 -8.01 -15.64
N ILE A 176 -26.04 -9.26 -15.70
CA ILE A 176 -26.08 -10.14 -14.52
C ILE A 176 -24.67 -10.35 -13.94
N ASN A 177 -23.65 -10.40 -14.79
CA ASN A 177 -22.26 -10.51 -14.38
C ASN A 177 -21.80 -9.31 -13.53
N TRP A 178 -22.16 -8.08 -13.92
CA TRP A 178 -21.84 -6.89 -13.14
C TRP A 178 -22.59 -6.88 -11.80
N LEU A 179 -23.88 -7.24 -11.79
CA LEU A 179 -24.66 -7.34 -10.55
C LEU A 179 -24.05 -8.36 -9.57
N ARG A 180 -23.57 -9.51 -10.08
CA ARG A 180 -22.86 -10.52 -9.27
C ARG A 180 -21.59 -9.93 -8.63
N GLN A 181 -20.84 -9.12 -9.38
CA GLN A 181 -19.64 -8.48 -8.85
C GLN A 181 -19.92 -7.39 -7.82
N ALA A 182 -20.99 -6.61 -8.01
CA ALA A 182 -21.46 -5.64 -7.03
C ALA A 182 -21.77 -6.34 -5.68
N LEU A 183 -22.48 -7.47 -5.73
CA LEU A 183 -22.77 -8.28 -4.54
C LEU A 183 -21.50 -8.83 -3.87
N ASN A 184 -20.56 -9.36 -4.67
CA ASN A 184 -19.29 -9.87 -4.13
C ASN A 184 -18.48 -8.77 -3.44
N THR A 185 -18.48 -7.56 -4.01
CA THR A 185 -17.79 -6.40 -3.43
C THR A 185 -18.42 -6.01 -2.09
N GLU A 186 -19.75 -6.01 -1.99
CA GLU A 186 -20.47 -5.77 -0.74
C GLU A 186 -20.15 -6.82 0.33
N VAL A 187 -20.09 -8.10 -0.05
CA VAL A 187 -19.71 -9.18 0.88
C VAL A 187 -18.28 -8.97 1.38
N GLN A 188 -17.34 -8.60 0.50
CA GLN A 188 -15.95 -8.36 0.90
C GLN A 188 -15.79 -7.15 1.82
N THR A 189 -16.54 -6.07 1.57
CA THR A 189 -16.48 -4.86 2.41
C THR A 189 -17.15 -5.07 3.77
N SER A 190 -18.30 -5.77 3.80
CA SER A 190 -19.05 -6.03 5.04
C SER A 190 -18.44 -7.12 5.92
N SER A 191 -17.88 -8.18 5.32
CA SER A 191 -17.25 -9.27 6.08
C SER A 191 -15.83 -8.93 6.58
N GLY A 192 -15.21 -7.87 6.07
CA GLY A 192 -13.79 -7.56 6.31
C GLY A 192 -12.82 -8.55 5.65
N VAL A 193 -13.32 -9.61 5.00
CA VAL A 193 -12.55 -10.62 4.30
C VAL A 193 -12.40 -10.17 2.84
N ARG A 194 -11.20 -9.73 2.50
CA ARG A 194 -10.84 -9.37 1.13
C ARG A 194 -10.15 -10.57 0.47
N HIS A 195 -10.50 -10.82 -0.80
CA HIS A 195 -9.69 -11.71 -1.61
C HIS A 195 -8.29 -11.12 -1.74
N ASP A 196 -7.28 -11.90 -1.37
CA ASP A 196 -5.90 -11.49 -1.37
C ASP A 196 -5.06 -12.55 -2.07
N ASP A 197 -4.62 -12.26 -3.29
CA ASP A 197 -3.80 -13.14 -4.11
C ASP A 197 -2.33 -13.22 -3.65
N ARG A 198 -1.98 -12.44 -2.62
CA ARG A 198 -0.62 -12.43 -2.06
C ARG A 198 -0.33 -13.75 -1.36
N VAL A 199 0.80 -14.35 -1.74
CA VAL A 199 1.29 -15.60 -1.17
C VAL A 199 2.34 -15.28 -0.12
N PHE A 200 2.10 -15.62 1.14
CA PHE A 200 3.14 -15.52 2.19
C PHE A 200 4.28 -16.49 1.90
N TRP A 201 5.51 -16.03 2.06
CA TRP A 201 6.69 -16.85 1.79
C TRP A 201 7.73 -16.77 2.91
N ASP A 202 8.43 -17.89 3.11
CA ASP A 202 9.68 -17.98 3.85
C ASP A 202 10.85 -18.04 2.83
N GLY A 203 12.10 -18.12 3.30
CA GLY A 203 13.27 -18.17 2.43
C GLY A 203 13.28 -19.39 1.49
N ARG A 204 12.73 -20.52 1.92
CA ARG A 204 12.64 -21.75 1.10
C ARG A 204 11.60 -21.63 0.01
N GLU A 205 10.41 -21.14 0.36
CA GLU A 205 9.33 -20.92 -0.59
C GLU A 205 9.73 -19.87 -1.62
N MET A 206 10.36 -18.76 -1.19
CA MET A 206 10.88 -17.78 -2.13
C MET A 206 11.95 -18.40 -3.03
N THR A 207 12.90 -19.17 -2.50
CA THR A 207 13.91 -19.84 -3.35
C THR A 207 13.29 -20.73 -4.43
N LYS A 208 12.17 -21.39 -4.12
CA LYS A 208 11.45 -22.25 -5.07
C LYS A 208 10.58 -21.47 -6.05
N ALA A 209 9.90 -20.44 -5.59
CA ALA A 209 8.89 -19.69 -6.35
C ALA A 209 9.46 -18.47 -7.08
N ASN A 210 10.67 -18.02 -6.72
CA ASN A 210 11.28 -16.82 -7.27
C ASN A 210 11.34 -16.87 -8.79
N LYS A 211 11.06 -15.72 -9.42
CA LYS A 211 11.04 -15.58 -10.86
C LYS A 211 12.19 -14.71 -11.35
N TRP A 212 12.88 -15.24 -12.35
CA TRP A 212 13.93 -14.56 -13.10
C TRP A 212 13.46 -14.34 -14.53
N LEU A 213 13.48 -13.09 -14.98
CA LEU A 213 13.09 -12.72 -16.33
C LEU A 213 14.27 -12.12 -17.08
N ASP A 214 14.30 -12.35 -18.39
CA ASP A 214 15.26 -11.72 -19.28
C ASP A 214 14.86 -10.27 -19.60
N TYR A 215 15.84 -9.37 -19.63
CA TYR A 215 15.62 -7.94 -19.91
C TYR A 215 14.91 -7.71 -21.25
N ASP A 216 15.37 -8.32 -22.34
CA ASP A 216 14.81 -8.08 -23.66
C ASP A 216 13.37 -8.60 -23.74
N ALA A 217 13.10 -9.76 -23.14
CA ALA A 217 11.75 -10.30 -23.02
C ALA A 217 10.81 -9.38 -22.21
N TYR A 218 11.27 -8.86 -21.08
CA TYR A 218 10.51 -7.92 -20.23
C TYR A 218 10.18 -6.61 -20.96
N MET A 219 11.15 -6.10 -21.73
CA MET A 219 10.99 -4.85 -22.47
C MET A 219 10.09 -5.01 -23.71
N SER A 220 10.20 -6.13 -24.43
CA SER A 220 9.55 -6.29 -25.74
C SER A 220 8.17 -6.97 -25.72
N ARG A 221 7.85 -7.78 -24.69
CA ARG A 221 6.62 -8.59 -24.67
C ARG A 221 5.69 -8.18 -23.52
N ASP A 222 4.44 -7.83 -23.86
CA ASP A 222 3.42 -7.51 -22.85
C ASP A 222 3.04 -8.73 -22.00
N GLU A 223 3.12 -9.94 -22.54
CA GLU A 223 2.89 -11.18 -21.80
C GLU A 223 3.93 -11.37 -20.67
N THR A 224 5.20 -11.16 -20.98
CA THR A 224 6.28 -11.23 -19.98
C THR A 224 6.17 -10.11 -18.95
N LEU A 225 5.80 -8.89 -19.37
CA LEU A 225 5.51 -7.82 -18.40
C LEU A 225 4.32 -8.17 -17.51
N PHE A 226 3.26 -8.75 -18.07
CA PHE A 226 2.08 -9.17 -17.31
C PHE A 226 2.45 -10.22 -16.26
N GLU A 227 3.18 -11.26 -16.67
CA GLU A 227 3.73 -12.28 -15.77
C GLU A 227 4.59 -11.66 -14.66
N ALA A 228 5.43 -10.67 -14.99
CA ALA A 228 6.28 -9.95 -14.05
C ALA A 228 5.46 -9.19 -13.01
N LEU A 229 4.46 -8.40 -13.43
CA LEU A 229 3.64 -7.60 -12.52
C LEU A 229 2.72 -8.47 -11.68
N THR A 230 2.17 -9.55 -12.23
CA THR A 230 1.38 -10.53 -11.46
C THR A 230 2.25 -11.23 -10.43
N HIS A 231 3.48 -11.63 -10.77
CA HIS A 231 4.42 -12.21 -9.81
C HIS A 231 4.80 -11.21 -8.71
N LEU A 232 5.11 -9.95 -9.07
CA LEU A 232 5.35 -8.87 -8.11
C LEU A 232 4.14 -8.62 -7.21
N HIS A 233 2.92 -8.64 -7.73
CA HIS A 233 1.73 -8.48 -6.90
C HIS A 233 1.60 -9.62 -5.89
N ARG A 234 1.84 -10.86 -6.31
CA ARG A 234 1.67 -12.07 -5.48
C ARG A 234 2.79 -12.28 -4.46
N TYR A 235 4.04 -12.05 -4.83
CA TYR A 235 5.21 -12.35 -4.01
C TYR A 235 5.95 -11.09 -3.54
N GLY A 236 5.83 -9.97 -4.23
CA GLY A 236 6.48 -8.71 -3.85
C GLY A 236 7.98 -8.64 -4.18
N LEU A 237 8.55 -9.63 -4.86
CA LEU A 237 9.97 -9.70 -5.22
C LEU A 237 10.13 -10.32 -6.61
N LEU A 238 11.00 -9.76 -7.45
CA LEU A 238 11.27 -10.21 -8.81
C LEU A 238 12.71 -9.85 -9.20
N PHE A 239 13.34 -10.68 -10.01
CA PHE A 239 14.67 -10.42 -10.57
C PHE A 239 14.64 -10.39 -12.10
N ILE A 240 15.43 -9.48 -12.66
CA ILE A 240 15.66 -9.35 -14.10
C ILE A 240 17.16 -9.54 -14.36
N ASN A 241 17.51 -10.43 -15.28
CA ASN A 241 18.88 -10.65 -15.73
C ASN A 241 19.14 -9.99 -17.09
N ASN A 242 20.41 -9.96 -17.50
CA ASN A 242 20.87 -9.40 -18.78
C ASN A 242 20.48 -7.92 -18.98
N VAL A 243 20.35 -7.15 -17.90
CA VAL A 243 20.10 -5.72 -17.96
C VAL A 243 21.35 -5.01 -18.49
N PRO A 244 21.25 -4.12 -19.50
CA PRO A 244 22.41 -3.47 -20.09
C PRO A 244 23.21 -2.64 -19.08
N ASP A 245 24.54 -2.61 -19.21
CA ASP A 245 25.46 -1.79 -18.39
C ASP A 245 25.31 -0.30 -18.73
N SER A 246 24.21 0.29 -18.28
CA SER A 246 23.86 1.69 -18.46
C SER A 246 23.07 2.19 -17.25
N GLU A 247 23.34 3.43 -16.85
CA GLU A 247 22.57 4.11 -15.79
C GLU A 247 21.09 4.27 -16.18
N GLU A 248 20.80 4.31 -17.48
CA GLU A 248 19.44 4.55 -18.00
C GLU A 248 18.61 3.26 -18.11
N SER A 249 19.24 2.10 -17.90
CA SER A 249 18.55 0.82 -17.90
C SER A 249 17.49 0.75 -16.80
N VAL A 250 17.77 1.29 -15.60
CA VAL A 250 16.79 1.30 -14.50
C VAL A 250 15.61 2.23 -14.80
N VAL A 251 15.86 3.34 -15.51
CA VAL A 251 14.80 4.25 -15.98
C VAL A 251 13.93 3.55 -17.00
N SER A 252 14.53 2.80 -17.93
CA SER A 252 13.83 2.05 -18.96
C SER A 252 12.95 0.94 -18.35
N LEU A 253 13.50 0.17 -17.41
CA LEU A 253 12.77 -0.85 -16.65
C LEU A 253 11.56 -0.26 -15.91
N ALA A 254 11.76 0.82 -15.15
CA ALA A 254 10.67 1.46 -14.44
C ALA A 254 9.64 2.07 -15.40
N SER A 255 10.10 2.68 -16.51
CA SER A 255 9.25 3.29 -17.53
C SER A 255 8.39 2.28 -18.29
N ARG A 256 8.82 1.02 -18.34
CA ARG A 256 8.04 -0.09 -18.89
C ARG A 256 6.78 -0.39 -18.08
N VAL A 257 6.83 -0.15 -16.76
CA VAL A 257 5.66 -0.18 -15.88
C VAL A 257 4.85 1.11 -15.99
N GLY A 258 5.52 2.27 -15.93
CA GLY A 258 4.90 3.58 -16.13
C GLY A 258 5.76 4.72 -15.58
N THR A 259 5.16 5.82 -15.15
CA THR A 259 5.92 6.98 -14.66
C THR A 259 6.70 6.67 -13.39
N LEU A 260 7.99 7.03 -13.39
CA LEU A 260 8.84 6.99 -12.20
C LEU A 260 8.35 7.99 -11.15
N LYS A 261 8.61 7.67 -9.89
CA LYS A 261 8.44 8.59 -8.77
C LYS A 261 9.73 9.36 -8.53
N ASP A 262 9.73 10.63 -8.90
CA ASP A 262 10.80 11.56 -8.53
C ASP A 262 10.75 11.84 -7.02
N THR A 263 11.93 11.92 -6.40
CA THR A 263 12.07 12.23 -4.97
C THR A 263 13.13 13.32 -4.77
N PHE A 264 13.39 13.71 -3.52
CA PHE A 264 14.50 14.63 -3.23
C PHE A 264 15.89 14.01 -3.52
N TYR A 265 15.98 12.69 -3.76
CA TYR A 265 17.18 12.05 -4.30
C TYR A 265 17.30 12.19 -5.83
N GLY A 266 16.27 12.70 -6.51
CA GLY A 266 16.18 12.79 -7.96
C GLY A 266 15.26 11.72 -8.56
N ARG A 267 15.32 11.60 -9.89
CA ARG A 267 14.61 10.58 -10.69
C ARG A 267 15.20 9.18 -10.48
N THR A 268 16.52 9.13 -10.34
CA THR A 268 17.31 7.95 -9.96
C THR A 268 18.38 8.37 -8.96
N TRP A 269 18.99 7.41 -8.28
CA TRP A 269 20.08 7.68 -7.32
C TRP A 269 21.12 6.56 -7.32
N ASP A 270 22.32 6.90 -6.85
CA ASP A 270 23.47 6.00 -6.82
C ASP A 270 23.72 5.44 -5.43
N VAL A 271 23.67 4.12 -5.30
CA VAL A 271 24.12 3.40 -4.11
C VAL A 271 25.58 3.01 -4.29
N ARG A 272 26.47 3.95 -3.92
CA ARG A 272 27.92 3.78 -3.85
C ARG A 272 28.42 4.22 -2.48
N SER A 273 29.49 3.60 -1.98
CA SER A 273 30.13 4.10 -0.76
C SER A 273 30.76 5.47 -1.00
N LYS A 274 30.40 6.46 -0.18
CA LYS A 274 30.94 7.83 -0.24
C LYS A 274 31.56 8.23 1.10
N PRO A 275 32.69 8.97 1.10
CA PRO A 275 33.18 9.63 2.31
C PRO A 275 32.13 10.64 2.82
N LYS A 276 31.80 10.62 4.12
CA LYS A 276 30.79 11.49 4.76
C LYS A 276 29.39 11.37 4.15
N ALA A 277 28.91 10.14 4.03
CA ALA A 277 27.59 9.81 3.53
C ALA A 277 26.46 10.50 4.33
N GLU A 278 25.54 11.11 3.61
CA GLU A 278 24.29 11.70 4.11
C GLU A 278 23.20 10.67 4.41
N ASN A 279 23.36 9.44 3.92
CA ASN A 279 22.44 8.33 4.15
C ASN A 279 23.25 7.05 4.41
N ILE A 280 22.82 6.24 5.37
CA ILE A 280 23.44 4.95 5.70
C ILE A 280 23.53 4.00 4.49
N ALA A 281 22.63 4.14 3.51
CA ALA A 281 22.71 3.41 2.24
C ALA A 281 24.02 3.65 1.47
N TYR A 282 24.71 4.77 1.72
CA TYR A 282 25.98 5.14 1.08
C TYR A 282 27.21 4.83 1.96
N THR A 283 27.07 3.99 2.98
CA THR A 283 28.18 3.48 3.80
C THR A 283 28.46 1.99 3.50
N PRO A 284 29.66 1.49 3.83
CA PRO A 284 29.99 0.06 3.71
C PRO A 284 29.33 -0.82 4.77
N ASP A 285 28.65 -0.22 5.74
CA ASP A 285 28.15 -0.90 6.92
C ASP A 285 26.99 -1.84 6.62
N TYR A 286 26.69 -2.68 7.60
CA TYR A 286 25.46 -3.46 7.62
C TYR A 286 24.25 -2.53 7.64
N LEU A 287 23.30 -2.78 6.76
CA LEU A 287 22.01 -2.08 6.74
C LEU A 287 20.92 -3.10 7.01
N GLY A 288 20.28 -2.99 8.18
CA GLY A 288 19.22 -3.92 8.61
C GLY A 288 17.96 -3.83 7.77
N LEU A 289 17.04 -4.78 7.99
CA LEU A 289 15.75 -4.84 7.28
C LEU A 289 14.99 -3.54 7.43
N HIS A 290 14.68 -2.92 6.28
CA HIS A 290 14.01 -1.63 6.23
C HIS A 290 13.18 -1.47 4.96
N MET A 291 12.32 -0.44 4.99
CA MET A 291 11.58 0.08 3.86
C MET A 291 11.96 1.54 3.64
N ASP A 292 12.08 1.93 2.38
CA ASP A 292 12.55 3.25 2.00
C ASP A 292 11.45 4.30 2.10
N LEU A 293 11.86 5.52 2.45
CA LEU A 293 11.05 6.75 2.44
C LEU A 293 9.79 6.73 3.33
N LEU A 294 9.79 5.99 4.43
CA LEU A 294 8.65 5.98 5.38
C LEU A 294 8.35 7.33 6.06
N TYR A 295 9.24 8.30 5.93
CA TYR A 295 9.03 9.70 6.34
C TYR A 295 8.23 10.53 5.33
N THR A 296 7.80 9.97 4.19
CA THR A 296 6.98 10.65 3.17
C THR A 296 5.52 10.22 3.24
N SER A 297 4.55 11.12 2.97
CA SER A 297 3.11 10.78 3.01
C SER A 297 2.73 9.62 2.08
N ASN A 298 3.39 9.52 0.94
CA ASN A 298 3.20 8.45 -0.02
C ASN A 298 4.56 7.77 -0.33
N PRO A 299 5.00 6.81 0.51
CA PRO A 299 6.20 6.03 0.24
C PRO A 299 6.05 5.27 -1.08
N PRO A 300 7.14 5.09 -1.84
CA PRO A 300 7.10 4.40 -3.12
C PRO A 300 6.60 2.97 -2.95
N HIS A 301 5.89 2.48 -3.97
CA HIS A 301 5.37 1.12 -3.96
C HIS A 301 6.43 0.13 -4.43
N LEU A 302 7.02 0.36 -5.61
CA LEU A 302 8.13 -0.43 -6.10
C LEU A 302 9.45 0.30 -5.91
N GLN A 303 10.46 -0.47 -5.55
CA GLN A 303 11.86 -0.05 -5.60
C GLN A 303 12.61 -0.99 -6.54
N LEU A 304 13.39 -0.38 -7.44
CA LEU A 304 14.26 -1.07 -8.38
C LEU A 304 15.71 -0.80 -7.97
N LEU A 305 16.55 -1.82 -7.98
CA LEU A 305 17.99 -1.69 -7.77
C LEU A 305 18.71 -2.48 -8.86
N HIS A 306 19.26 -1.75 -9.84
CA HIS A 306 20.05 -2.29 -10.93
C HIS A 306 21.54 -2.31 -10.54
N SER A 307 22.17 -3.48 -10.62
CA SER A 307 23.57 -3.68 -10.28
C SER A 307 24.48 -3.42 -11.48
N LEU A 308 25.16 -2.27 -11.43
CA LEU A 308 26.17 -1.89 -12.42
C LEU A 308 27.52 -2.46 -12.04
N ARG A 309 27.88 -2.46 -10.76
CA ARG A 309 29.16 -3.01 -10.27
C ARG A 309 28.95 -3.86 -9.02
N ALA A 310 29.55 -5.05 -9.00
CA ALA A 310 29.40 -6.03 -7.91
C ALA A 310 30.73 -6.71 -7.54
N ARG A 311 31.83 -5.94 -7.51
CA ARG A 311 33.21 -6.44 -7.42
C ARG A 311 33.80 -6.44 -6.00
N THR A 312 32.99 -6.17 -4.99
CA THR A 312 33.41 -6.18 -3.57
C THR A 312 33.18 -7.55 -2.92
N PRO A 313 34.03 -7.98 -1.97
CA PRO A 313 33.67 -9.10 -1.10
C PRO A 313 32.57 -8.67 -0.11
N GLY A 314 31.59 -9.55 0.11
CA GLY A 314 30.39 -9.23 0.89
C GLY A 314 29.37 -8.37 0.14
N GLY A 315 28.41 -7.82 0.88
CA GLY A 315 27.39 -6.91 0.35
C GLY A 315 26.20 -7.61 -0.28
N GLU A 316 26.01 -8.88 0.08
CA GLU A 316 24.84 -9.70 -0.24
C GLU A 316 23.57 -8.98 0.21
N SER A 317 22.57 -8.98 -0.66
CA SER A 317 21.24 -8.47 -0.36
C SER A 317 20.43 -9.56 0.32
N PHE A 318 19.59 -9.19 1.26
CA PHE A 318 18.62 -10.14 1.81
C PHE A 318 17.27 -9.49 2.02
N PHE A 319 16.23 -10.31 1.88
CA PHE A 319 14.84 -9.90 1.82
C PHE A 319 14.00 -10.71 2.82
N SER A 320 12.93 -10.10 3.33
CA SER A 320 12.00 -10.74 4.26
C SER A 320 10.57 -10.33 3.96
N ASP A 321 9.64 -11.29 3.92
CA ASP A 321 8.22 -11.01 3.76
C ASP A 321 7.62 -10.49 5.06
N ALA A 322 7.46 -9.17 5.13
CA ALA A 322 6.96 -8.54 6.34
C ALA A 322 5.51 -8.95 6.66
N PHE A 323 4.75 -9.39 5.64
CA PHE A 323 3.37 -9.85 5.81
C PHE A 323 3.34 -11.25 6.43
N ALA A 324 4.19 -12.17 5.93
CA ALA A 324 4.33 -13.50 6.52
C ALA A 324 4.77 -13.41 7.99
N ALA A 325 5.76 -12.57 8.30
CA ALA A 325 6.21 -12.35 9.67
C ALA A 325 5.11 -11.71 10.55
N ALA A 326 4.30 -10.79 10.00
CA ALA A 326 3.20 -10.17 10.74
C ALA A 326 2.07 -11.17 11.01
N HIS A 327 1.82 -12.10 10.08
CA HIS A 327 0.92 -13.22 10.28
C HIS A 327 1.41 -14.13 11.41
N GLN A 328 2.68 -14.54 11.37
CA GLN A 328 3.31 -15.33 12.43
C GLN A 328 3.24 -14.62 13.78
N LEU A 329 3.48 -13.30 13.82
CA LEU A 329 3.36 -12.50 15.04
C LEU A 329 1.92 -12.52 15.58
N ARG A 330 0.92 -12.39 14.70
CA ARG A 330 -0.49 -12.44 15.08
C ARG A 330 -0.86 -13.79 15.69
N GLU A 331 -0.35 -14.89 15.16
CA GLU A 331 -0.55 -16.24 15.70
C GLU A 331 0.17 -16.44 17.04
N GLN A 332 1.36 -15.86 17.21
CA GLN A 332 2.17 -16.00 18.43
C GLN A 332 1.71 -15.08 19.57
N SER A 333 1.29 -13.86 19.25
CA SER A 333 0.85 -12.85 20.22
C SER A 333 -0.04 -11.80 19.55
N VAL A 334 -1.34 -11.95 19.76
CA VAL A 334 -2.35 -10.95 19.36
C VAL A 334 -2.07 -9.58 19.99
N ASP A 335 -1.58 -9.53 21.23
CA ASP A 335 -1.25 -8.28 21.92
C ASP A 335 -0.08 -7.53 21.25
N HIS A 336 0.97 -8.25 20.85
CA HIS A 336 2.07 -7.65 20.09
C HIS A 336 1.60 -7.14 18.72
N PHE A 337 0.79 -7.93 18.02
CA PHE A 337 0.21 -7.52 16.74
C PHE A 337 -0.63 -6.23 16.90
N ASN A 338 -1.55 -6.20 17.86
CA ASN A 338 -2.38 -5.03 18.16
C ASN A 338 -1.55 -3.81 18.56
N THR A 339 -0.47 -4.01 19.32
CA THR A 339 0.47 -2.96 19.67
C THR A 339 1.12 -2.37 18.42
N LEU A 340 1.56 -3.18 17.47
CA LEU A 340 2.17 -2.71 16.22
C LEU A 340 1.17 -2.06 15.25
N CYS A 341 -0.12 -2.39 15.36
CA CYS A 341 -1.20 -1.74 14.61
C CYS A 341 -1.58 -0.35 15.14
N THR A 342 -1.29 -0.05 16.42
CA THR A 342 -1.82 1.14 17.10
C THR A 342 -0.74 2.07 17.61
N PHE A 343 0.47 1.58 17.88
CA PHE A 343 1.56 2.42 18.38
C PHE A 343 2.07 3.37 17.29
N PRO A 344 2.11 4.68 17.54
CA PRO A 344 2.55 5.67 16.55
C PRO A 344 4.08 5.70 16.46
N VAL A 345 4.62 5.19 15.35
CA VAL A 345 6.06 5.25 15.05
C VAL A 345 6.33 6.44 14.15
N THR A 346 7.25 7.30 14.58
CA THR A 346 7.65 8.48 13.81
C THR A 346 8.90 8.16 12.99
N TYR A 347 8.90 8.57 11.72
CA TYR A 347 10.03 8.49 10.81
C TYR A 347 10.43 9.90 10.39
N HIS A 348 11.73 10.15 10.20
CA HIS A 348 12.19 11.44 9.70
C HIS A 348 13.40 11.36 8.77
N TYR A 349 13.56 12.42 7.99
CA TYR A 349 14.77 12.74 7.25
C TYR A 349 15.02 14.23 7.44
N HIS A 350 16.09 14.60 8.15
CA HIS A 350 16.36 15.98 8.53
C HIS A 350 17.75 16.42 8.08
N HIS A 351 17.79 17.10 6.92
CA HIS A 351 19.00 17.62 6.30
C HIS A 351 18.82 19.12 5.96
N PRO A 352 19.91 19.88 5.71
CA PRO A 352 19.83 21.32 5.52
C PRO A 352 18.83 21.81 4.45
N GLN A 353 18.57 21.01 3.42
CA GLN A 353 17.70 21.37 2.29
C GLN A 353 16.33 20.67 2.33
N ASN A 354 16.21 19.59 3.09
CA ASN A 354 15.07 18.67 3.05
C ASN A 354 14.72 18.20 4.45
N HIS A 355 13.47 18.40 4.85
CA HIS A 355 12.94 17.95 6.13
C HIS A 355 11.62 17.22 5.93
N TYR A 356 11.66 15.90 6.08
CA TYR A 356 10.50 15.02 6.02
C TYR A 356 10.25 14.41 7.39
N HIS A 357 8.98 14.29 7.73
CA HIS A 357 8.56 13.80 9.02
C HIS A 357 7.16 13.21 8.93
N LEU A 358 6.97 11.97 9.37
CA LEU A 358 5.66 11.34 9.37
C LEU A 358 5.54 10.24 10.41
N THR A 359 4.37 10.20 11.04
CA THR A 359 4.00 9.22 12.07
C THR A 359 2.96 8.25 11.53
N ARG A 360 3.18 6.95 11.73
CA ARG A 360 2.29 5.86 11.30
C ARG A 360 2.54 4.59 12.13
N PRO A 361 1.56 3.68 12.26
CA PRO A 361 1.81 2.38 12.88
C PRO A 361 2.72 1.51 12.02
N VAL A 362 3.31 0.47 12.63
CA VAL A 362 4.13 -0.51 11.91
C VAL A 362 3.28 -1.37 10.99
N ILE A 363 2.09 -1.77 11.44
CA ILE A 363 1.15 -2.59 10.67
C ILE A 363 -0.07 -1.74 10.35
N GLU A 364 -0.34 -1.51 9.07
CA GLU A 364 -1.58 -0.88 8.62
C GLU A 364 -2.52 -1.98 8.12
N THR A 365 -3.73 -2.05 8.67
CA THR A 365 -4.78 -2.96 8.20
C THR A 365 -5.82 -2.20 7.36
N PHE A 366 -6.65 -2.93 6.61
CA PHE A 366 -7.81 -2.31 5.97
C PHE A 366 -8.84 -1.86 7.03
N PRO A 367 -9.59 -0.78 6.78
CA PRO A 367 -10.71 -0.43 7.64
C PRO A 367 -11.69 -1.60 7.70
N CYS A 368 -12.10 -1.97 8.91
CA CYS A 368 -13.20 -2.91 9.11
C CYS A 368 -14.39 -2.20 9.77
N PRO A 369 -15.60 -2.76 9.65
CA PRO A 369 -16.79 -2.21 10.30
C PRO A 369 -16.60 -2.04 11.81
N GLU A 370 -17.25 -1.04 12.40
CA GLU A 370 -17.22 -0.82 13.84
C GLU A 370 -17.61 -2.09 14.62
N GLY A 371 -16.85 -2.41 15.67
CA GLY A 371 -17.05 -3.60 16.50
C GLY A 371 -16.33 -4.87 16.02
N THR A 372 -15.65 -4.84 14.87
CA THR A 372 -14.74 -5.91 14.47
C THR A 372 -13.34 -5.72 15.07
N GLU A 373 -12.72 -6.80 15.52
CA GLU A 373 -11.36 -6.72 16.05
C GLU A 373 -10.36 -6.45 14.92
N ILE A 374 -9.40 -5.54 15.14
CA ILE A 374 -8.32 -5.21 14.19
C ILE A 374 -7.57 -6.48 13.72
N THR A 375 -7.49 -7.48 14.60
CA THR A 375 -6.88 -8.80 14.36
C THR A 375 -7.50 -9.55 13.19
N SER A 376 -8.80 -9.35 12.95
CA SER A 376 -9.56 -9.95 11.86
C SER A 376 -9.37 -9.24 10.51
N SER A 377 -8.80 -8.04 10.52
CA SER A 377 -8.58 -7.26 9.30
C SER A 377 -7.39 -7.79 8.51
N THR A 378 -7.50 -7.68 7.18
CA THR A 378 -6.41 -8.00 6.26
C THR A 378 -5.32 -6.92 6.32
N ILE A 379 -4.06 -7.33 6.35
CA ILE A 379 -2.92 -6.42 6.34
C ILE A 379 -2.90 -5.66 5.01
N ARG A 380 -2.91 -4.34 5.09
CA ARG A 380 -2.84 -3.45 3.94
C ARG A 380 -1.39 -3.18 3.55
N ARG A 381 -0.56 -2.77 4.52
CA ARG A 381 0.84 -2.31 4.33
C ARG A 381 1.65 -2.54 5.61
N ILE A 382 2.97 -2.66 5.46
CA ILE A 382 3.91 -2.59 6.58
C ILE A 382 4.73 -1.30 6.50
N ASN A 383 5.16 -0.83 7.66
CA ASN A 383 6.03 0.32 7.87
C ASN A 383 7.11 -0.08 8.88
N TRP A 384 8.19 -0.65 8.39
CA TRP A 384 9.31 -1.03 9.25
C TRP A 384 10.61 -0.49 8.67
N SER A 385 11.19 0.48 9.37
CA SER A 385 12.45 1.11 8.95
C SER A 385 13.22 1.65 10.16
N PRO A 386 13.73 0.77 11.06
CA PRO A 386 14.44 1.19 12.27
C PRO A 386 15.55 2.23 12.06
N PRO A 387 16.39 2.16 10.99
CA PRO A 387 17.44 3.16 10.76
C PRO A 387 16.93 4.59 10.54
N PHE A 388 15.65 4.77 10.20
CA PHE A 388 15.05 6.06 9.84
C PHE A 388 13.97 6.51 10.84
N GLN A 389 13.87 5.85 11.99
CA GLN A 389 12.96 6.25 13.06
C GLN A 389 13.42 7.55 13.72
N ALA A 390 12.49 8.47 13.90
CA ALA A 390 12.67 9.67 14.68
C ALA A 390 12.44 9.37 16.18
N PRO A 391 12.87 10.26 17.09
CA PRO A 391 12.47 10.19 18.49
C PRO A 391 10.96 10.10 18.66
N VAL A 392 10.50 9.20 19.54
CA VAL A 392 9.08 8.99 19.84
C VAL A 392 8.48 10.26 20.45
N GLN A 393 7.40 10.78 19.84
CA GLN A 393 6.76 12.05 20.23
C GLN A 393 5.51 11.86 21.11
N MET A 394 5.56 10.91 22.06
CA MET A 394 4.39 10.57 22.87
C MET A 394 4.24 11.45 24.13
N PRO A 395 3.04 11.95 24.46
CA PRO A 395 2.76 12.50 25.77
C PRO A 395 2.96 11.41 26.83
N HIS A 396 3.71 11.71 27.89
CA HIS A 396 4.22 10.75 28.88
C HIS A 396 3.14 10.17 29.82
N GLY A 397 1.86 10.07 29.44
CA GLY A 397 0.82 9.67 30.38
C GLY A 397 -0.61 9.47 29.89
N ASN A 398 -0.89 9.28 28.60
CA ASN A 398 -2.25 8.98 28.15
C ASN A 398 -2.52 7.47 27.98
N SER A 399 -3.68 7.02 28.48
CA SER A 399 -4.06 5.61 28.63
C SER A 399 -4.53 4.90 27.35
N THR A 400 -4.74 5.61 26.25
CA THR A 400 -5.37 5.05 25.04
C THR A 400 -4.38 4.47 24.03
N THR A 401 -3.08 4.79 24.15
CA THR A 401 -2.03 4.28 23.27
C THR A 401 -1.15 3.27 24.00
N PRO A 402 -0.67 2.20 23.32
CA PRO A 402 0.25 1.27 23.94
C PRO A 402 1.47 1.98 24.53
N SER A 403 1.97 1.50 25.67
CA SER A 403 3.17 2.07 26.26
C SER A 403 4.40 1.86 25.36
N LEU A 404 5.41 2.74 25.46
CA LEU A 404 6.68 2.53 24.75
C LEU A 404 7.32 1.17 25.08
N ARG A 405 7.17 0.68 26.32
CA ARG A 405 7.68 -0.65 26.72
C ARG A 405 6.95 -1.77 25.98
N SER A 406 5.63 -1.67 25.84
CA SER A 406 4.81 -2.61 25.06
C SER A 406 5.24 -2.61 23.59
N TYR A 407 5.46 -1.43 23.02
CA TYR A 407 5.98 -1.30 21.65
C TYR A 407 7.36 -1.94 21.50
N ILE A 408 8.31 -1.68 22.41
CA ILE A 408 9.64 -2.29 22.34
C ILE A 408 9.54 -3.82 22.39
N ALA A 409 8.70 -4.37 23.27
CA ALA A 409 8.50 -5.83 23.35
C ALA A 409 7.91 -6.41 22.05
N ALA A 410 6.90 -5.74 21.49
CA ALA A 410 6.28 -6.14 20.23
C ALA A 410 7.24 -6.01 19.03
N ALA A 411 8.03 -4.93 19.00
CA ALA A 411 9.04 -4.69 17.98
C ALA A 411 10.18 -5.73 18.04
N HIS A 412 10.63 -6.13 19.24
CA HIS A 412 11.59 -7.23 19.39
C HIS A 412 11.04 -8.56 18.86
N ALA A 413 9.79 -8.89 19.22
CA ALA A 413 9.16 -10.12 18.74
C ALA A 413 9.03 -10.13 17.21
N TYR A 414 8.66 -8.99 16.61
CA TYR A 414 8.53 -8.87 15.17
C TYR A 414 9.87 -8.88 14.44
N GLU A 415 10.87 -8.15 14.93
CA GLU A 415 12.23 -8.15 14.37
C GLU A 415 12.81 -9.55 14.36
N LYS A 416 12.64 -10.32 15.45
CA LYS A 416 13.09 -11.72 15.53
C LYS A 416 12.47 -12.60 14.44
N LEU A 417 11.20 -12.37 14.09
CA LEU A 417 10.55 -13.10 13.00
C LEU A 417 11.10 -12.64 11.65
N LEU A 418 11.23 -11.32 11.45
CA LEU A 418 11.75 -10.74 10.22
C LEU A 418 13.17 -11.22 9.89
N SER A 419 14.05 -11.28 10.89
CA SER A 419 15.47 -11.64 10.74
C SER A 419 15.76 -13.13 10.99
N SER A 420 14.73 -13.95 11.22
CA SER A 420 14.87 -15.40 11.34
C SER A 420 15.48 -15.97 10.06
N PRO A 421 16.54 -16.82 10.13
CA PRO A 421 17.17 -17.40 8.95
C PRO A 421 16.18 -18.11 8.01
N ASP A 422 15.14 -18.75 8.56
CA ASP A 422 14.11 -19.42 7.77
C ASP A 422 13.25 -18.44 6.96
N ASN A 423 13.08 -17.21 7.44
CA ASN A 423 12.27 -16.18 6.78
C ASN A 423 13.09 -15.28 5.83
N LEU A 424 14.41 -15.45 5.78
CA LEU A 424 15.29 -14.66 4.93
C LEU A 424 15.53 -15.31 3.57
N TYR A 425 15.36 -14.52 2.51
CA TYR A 425 15.89 -14.84 1.19
C TYR A 425 17.14 -14.00 0.93
N GLU A 426 18.32 -14.63 0.92
CA GLU A 426 19.61 -13.97 0.71
C GLU A 426 20.13 -14.25 -0.70
N TYR A 427 20.49 -13.19 -1.42
CA TYR A 427 20.99 -13.26 -2.79
C TYR A 427 21.99 -12.14 -3.09
N ARG A 428 23.06 -12.48 -3.81
CA ARG A 428 24.07 -11.52 -4.28
C ARG A 428 23.78 -11.12 -5.71
N LEU A 429 23.40 -9.86 -5.91
CA LEU A 429 23.22 -9.30 -7.26
C LEU A 429 24.56 -9.22 -8.01
N ASN A 430 24.61 -9.80 -9.20
CA ASN A 430 25.71 -9.70 -10.15
C ASN A 430 25.59 -8.45 -11.04
N GLU A 431 26.62 -8.11 -11.80
CA GLU A 431 26.55 -7.05 -12.80
C GLU A 431 25.54 -7.42 -13.90
N GLY A 432 24.67 -6.48 -14.28
CA GLY A 432 23.59 -6.72 -15.25
C GLY A 432 22.35 -7.39 -14.66
N GLU A 433 22.23 -7.48 -13.34
CA GLU A 433 21.01 -7.94 -12.66
C GLU A 433 20.28 -6.76 -12.01
N CYS A 434 18.94 -6.78 -12.05
CA CYS A 434 18.10 -5.84 -11.35
C CYS A 434 17.10 -6.57 -10.46
N VAL A 435 16.99 -6.17 -9.21
CA VAL A 435 15.89 -6.59 -8.33
C VAL A 435 14.79 -5.54 -8.34
N ILE A 436 13.54 -5.99 -8.33
CA ILE A 436 12.34 -5.17 -8.18
C ILE A 436 11.56 -5.74 -7.00
N PHE A 437 11.16 -4.89 -6.06
CA PHE A 437 10.39 -5.34 -4.90
C PHE A 437 9.34 -4.34 -4.45
N ASP A 438 8.28 -4.86 -3.82
CA ASP A 438 7.23 -4.07 -3.19
C ASP A 438 7.73 -3.53 -1.84
N ASN A 439 8.15 -2.27 -1.83
CA ASN A 439 8.62 -1.53 -0.67
C ASN A 439 7.54 -1.30 0.41
N ARG A 440 6.28 -1.69 0.17
CA ARG A 440 5.19 -1.67 1.16
C ARG A 440 4.91 -3.04 1.78
N ARG A 441 5.68 -4.07 1.39
CA ARG A 441 5.57 -5.46 1.86
C ARG A 441 6.91 -6.11 2.14
N VAL A 442 7.82 -6.09 1.17
CA VAL A 442 9.10 -6.80 1.25
C VAL A 442 10.14 -5.88 1.85
N LEU A 443 10.67 -6.31 2.98
CA LEU A 443 11.82 -5.66 3.61
C LEU A 443 13.08 -6.05 2.87
N HIS A 444 14.00 -5.10 2.74
CA HIS A 444 15.30 -5.35 2.14
C HIS A 444 16.41 -4.86 3.06
N ALA A 445 17.57 -5.46 2.88
CA ALA A 445 18.74 -5.24 3.71
C ALA A 445 20.01 -5.65 2.96
N ARG A 446 21.15 -5.38 3.57
CA ARG A 446 22.45 -5.75 3.01
C ARG A 446 23.46 -6.10 4.10
N ARG A 447 24.25 -7.15 3.85
CA ARG A 447 25.46 -7.45 4.62
C ARG A 447 26.48 -6.30 4.50
N ALA A 448 27.38 -6.21 5.48
CA ALA A 448 28.53 -5.31 5.38
C ALA A 448 29.47 -5.77 4.26
N PHE A 449 30.23 -4.83 3.68
CA PHE A 449 31.17 -5.15 2.61
C PHE A 449 32.42 -4.29 2.70
N ASP A 450 33.49 -4.73 2.03
CA ASP A 450 34.77 -4.01 2.02
C ASP A 450 34.88 -3.12 0.78
N ALA A 451 34.58 -1.82 0.95
CA ALA A 451 34.67 -0.82 -0.12
C ALA A 451 36.11 -0.54 -0.59
N SER A 452 37.14 -1.01 0.12
CA SER A 452 38.54 -0.86 -0.30
C SER A 452 38.99 -1.94 -1.29
N LYS A 453 38.26 -3.06 -1.37
CA LYS A 453 38.64 -4.24 -2.15
C LYS A 453 37.93 -4.38 -3.48
N GLY A 454 37.11 -3.41 -3.88
CA GLY A 454 36.42 -3.42 -5.15
C GLY A 454 35.35 -2.34 -5.27
N GLU A 455 34.73 -2.26 -6.44
CA GLU A 455 33.63 -1.33 -6.69
C GLU A 455 32.28 -2.02 -6.51
N ARG A 456 31.37 -1.37 -5.78
CA ARG A 456 29.96 -1.73 -5.68
C ARG A 456 29.11 -0.53 -6.06
N TRP A 457 28.25 -0.71 -7.05
CA TRP A 457 27.40 0.34 -7.56
C TRP A 457 26.05 -0.23 -7.97
N LEU A 458 25.01 0.18 -7.24
CA LEU A 458 23.62 -0.01 -7.66
C LEU A 458 23.01 1.33 -8.07
N LYS A 459 22.19 1.33 -9.11
CA LYS A 459 21.34 2.46 -9.50
C LYS A 459 19.90 2.17 -9.07
N GLY A 460 19.30 3.11 -8.35
CA GLY A 460 17.95 3.00 -7.82
C GLY A 460 16.91 3.80 -8.60
N ALA A 461 15.68 3.29 -8.69
CA ALA A 461 14.50 4.01 -9.15
C ALA A 461 13.24 3.57 -8.36
N TYR A 462 12.23 4.44 -8.32
CA TYR A 462 10.96 4.17 -7.64
C TYR A 462 9.78 4.24 -8.61
N VAL A 463 8.74 3.45 -8.35
CA VAL A 463 7.43 3.54 -9.00
C VAL A 463 6.33 3.62 -7.95
N ASP A 464 5.35 4.50 -8.18
CA ASP A 464 4.21 4.70 -7.29
C ASP A 464 3.15 3.60 -7.41
N ASN A 465 2.37 3.44 -6.33
CA ASN A 465 1.31 2.44 -6.21
C ASN A 465 0.31 2.49 -7.37
N ASP A 466 -0.16 3.69 -7.71
CA ASP A 466 -1.23 3.85 -8.70
C ASP A 466 -0.74 3.55 -10.11
N VAL A 467 0.54 3.83 -10.39
CA VAL A 467 1.20 3.53 -11.67
C VAL A 467 1.29 2.02 -11.87
N PHE A 468 1.80 1.30 -10.87
CA PHE A 468 1.90 -0.17 -10.91
C PHE A 468 0.54 -0.82 -11.11
N PHE A 469 -0.44 -0.49 -10.27
CA PHE A 469 -1.76 -1.11 -10.33
C PHE A 469 -2.55 -0.68 -11.58
N SER A 470 -2.30 0.51 -12.14
CA SER A 470 -2.86 0.91 -13.43
C SER A 470 -2.35 0.00 -14.55
N LYS A 471 -1.04 -0.19 -14.67
CA LYS A 471 -0.47 -1.06 -15.71
C LYS A 471 -0.87 -2.51 -15.52
N LEU A 472 -0.88 -3.01 -14.28
CA LEU A 472 -1.34 -4.37 -13.98
C LEU A 472 -2.79 -4.59 -14.42
N ARG A 473 -3.72 -3.70 -14.06
CA ARG A 473 -5.13 -3.82 -14.47
C ARG A 473 -5.33 -3.83 -15.98
N VAL A 474 -4.59 -2.97 -16.70
CA VAL A 474 -4.62 -2.95 -18.18
C VAL A 474 -4.15 -4.27 -18.76
N LEU A 475 -3.05 -4.85 -18.24
CA LEU A 475 -2.56 -6.12 -18.74
C LEU A 475 -3.45 -7.31 -18.34
N GLN A 476 -4.04 -7.30 -17.13
CA GLN A 476 -5.06 -8.28 -16.73
C GLN A 476 -6.25 -8.25 -17.69
N GLU A 477 -6.71 -7.06 -18.06
CA GLU A 477 -7.80 -6.90 -19.05
C GLU A 477 -7.43 -7.55 -20.39
N VAL A 478 -6.19 -7.37 -20.85
CA VAL A 478 -5.68 -7.93 -22.12
C VAL A 478 -5.53 -9.46 -22.07
N PHE A 479 -4.93 -10.01 -21.00
CA PHE A 479 -4.49 -11.42 -20.97
C PHE A 479 -5.45 -12.38 -20.26
N GLU A 480 -6.11 -11.94 -19.19
CA GLU A 480 -7.09 -12.76 -18.46
C GLU A 480 -8.50 -12.55 -19.02
N GLY A 481 -8.70 -11.42 -19.70
CA GLY A 481 -10.00 -11.00 -20.21
C GLY A 481 -10.93 -10.59 -19.07
N ARG A 482 -11.71 -9.54 -19.30
CA ARG A 482 -12.84 -9.13 -18.45
C ARG A 482 -12.44 -8.43 -17.15
N TRP A 483 -11.97 -7.19 -17.27
CA TRP A 483 -12.56 -6.22 -16.36
C TRP A 483 -14.03 -6.07 -16.76
N VAL A 484 -14.92 -6.67 -15.99
CA VAL A 484 -16.36 -6.46 -16.06
C VAL A 484 -16.63 -5.06 -15.51
N ALA A 485 -16.33 -4.04 -16.31
CA ALA A 485 -17.12 -2.81 -16.30
C ALA A 485 -18.23 -3.04 -17.31
N ASP A 486 -19.31 -3.71 -16.88
CA ASP A 486 -20.49 -3.96 -17.68
C ASP A 486 -20.24 -4.63 -19.04
N GLY A 487 -19.48 -5.72 -19.11
CA GLY A 487 -19.45 -6.58 -20.31
C GLY A 487 -18.96 -5.93 -21.61
N VAL A 488 -18.27 -4.79 -21.56
CA VAL A 488 -17.64 -4.19 -22.75
C VAL A 488 -16.23 -4.74 -22.88
N VAL A 489 -16.00 -5.54 -23.92
CA VAL A 489 -14.65 -5.88 -24.38
C VAL A 489 -14.11 -4.64 -25.11
N ARG A 490 -13.04 -4.03 -24.59
CA ARG A 490 -12.33 -3.00 -25.34
C ARG A 490 -11.54 -3.68 -26.45
N GLU A 491 -11.77 -3.28 -27.69
CA GLU A 491 -10.87 -3.66 -28.78
C GLU A 491 -9.48 -3.08 -28.52
N ALA A 492 -8.44 -3.83 -28.87
CA ALA A 492 -7.07 -3.37 -28.77
C ALA A 492 -6.94 -2.05 -29.55
N VAL A 493 -6.47 -1.01 -28.87
CA VAL A 493 -5.98 0.19 -29.55
C VAL A 493 -4.74 -0.24 -30.32
N VAL A 494 -4.90 -0.47 -31.62
CA VAL A 494 -3.82 -0.80 -32.56
C VAL A 494 -2.82 0.33 -32.63
#